data_AF-A0A402CVW3-F1
#
_entry.id   AF-A0A402CVW3-F1
#
_cell.length_a   1.000
_cell.length_b   1.000
_cell.length_c   1.000
_cell.angle_alpha   90.00
_cell.angle_beta   90.00
_cell.angle_gamma   90.00
#
_symmetry.space_group_name_H-M   'P 1'
#
loop_
_entity.id
_entity.type
_entity.pdbx_description
1 polymer ?
#
loop_
_entity_poly.entity_id
_entity_poly.type
_entity_poly.pdbx_seq_one_letter_code
_entity_poly.pdbx_strand_id
1 'polypeptide(L)'
;MNQLLNDALPIDAAAMLLGLGRTHLLQAAVAGDLEIGVSLQSLIGWKAKRDAEGKAIGEPSEAPIVEQRQDIGMNVEIGFWTPAERFSHKWPDGTIEEYGKSFKADVQVNGKSRTIYIGITQRASAGLDDRARAIVFYNAPPKQRALVEFSGNGDLTTTTKYASPIKEQGGHTHVRLGQSVPAAYNGMATCIFSEIIVGPYAANSVAVVTDIANRDAMLDIMAKHGIIRGVHRGWL
;
A
#
# COMPACT_ATOMS: atom_id res chain seq x y z
N MET A 1 22.05 -32.49 25.70
CA MET A 1 21.73 -31.54 24.62
C MET A 1 20.22 -31.47 24.49
N ASN A 2 19.58 -30.62 25.30
CA ASN A 2 18.17 -30.17 25.24
C ASN A 2 17.90 -29.36 26.52
N GLN A 3 18.26 -28.09 26.52
CA GLN A 3 18.00 -27.17 27.63
C GLN A 3 17.89 -25.72 27.11
N LEU A 4 16.98 -25.50 26.16
CA LEU A 4 16.55 -24.17 25.70
C LEU A 4 15.10 -24.29 25.27
N LEU A 5 14.16 -24.19 26.22
CA LEU A 5 12.73 -23.97 26.01
C LEU A 5 12.11 -23.87 27.41
N ASN A 6 12.21 -22.70 28.05
CA ASN A 6 11.33 -22.30 29.16
C ASN A 6 11.47 -20.80 29.55
N ASP A 7 11.82 -19.92 28.61
CA ASP A 7 11.64 -18.47 28.80
C ASP A 7 10.26 -18.09 28.24
N ALA A 8 9.22 -18.43 29.01
CA ALA A 8 7.89 -17.86 28.78
C ALA A 8 7.97 -16.34 28.96
N LEU A 9 7.27 -15.59 28.11
CA LEU A 9 7.06 -14.15 28.29
C LEU A 9 6.67 -13.89 29.76
N PRO A 10 7.33 -12.94 30.46
CA PRO A 10 6.90 -12.57 31.81
C PRO A 10 5.41 -12.26 31.75
N ILE A 11 4.63 -12.85 32.66
CA ILE A 11 3.16 -12.74 32.70
C ILE A 11 2.70 -11.28 32.61
N ASP A 12 3.51 -10.35 33.13
CA ASP A 12 3.28 -8.90 33.10
C ASP A 12 3.32 -8.28 31.69
N ALA A 13 4.17 -8.80 30.78
CA ALA A 13 4.28 -8.30 29.41
C ALA A 13 3.08 -8.70 28.54
N ALA A 14 2.55 -9.90 28.74
CA ALA A 14 1.37 -10.38 28.02
C ALA A 14 0.11 -9.61 28.45
N ALA A 15 -0.06 -9.39 29.76
CA ALA A 15 -1.16 -8.60 30.31
C ALA A 15 -1.13 -7.14 29.80
N MET A 16 0.06 -6.53 29.70
CA MET A 16 0.22 -5.17 29.16
C MET A 16 -0.13 -5.04 27.67
N LEU A 17 0.32 -5.98 26.82
CA LEU A 17 0.01 -5.95 25.39
C LEU A 17 -1.51 -6.08 25.14
N LEU A 18 -2.19 -6.87 25.96
CA LEU A 18 -3.65 -6.99 25.94
C LEU A 18 -4.32 -5.68 26.39
N GLY A 19 -3.85 -5.05 27.47
CA GLY A 19 -4.37 -3.76 27.94
C GLY A 19 -4.23 -2.62 26.92
N LEU A 20 -3.20 -2.68 26.06
CA LEU A 20 -2.95 -1.71 24.99
C LEU A 20 -3.62 -2.07 23.64
N GLY A 21 -4.42 -3.15 23.59
CA GLY A 21 -5.09 -3.60 22.35
C GLY A 21 -4.14 -4.10 21.26
N ARG A 22 -2.89 -4.44 21.60
CA ARG A 22 -1.84 -4.86 20.65
C ARG A 22 -1.76 -6.38 20.51
N THR A 23 -2.90 -7.00 20.22
CA THR A 23 -3.05 -8.47 20.16
C THR A 23 -2.18 -9.13 19.07
N HIS A 24 -1.90 -8.43 17.97
CA HIS A 24 -1.02 -8.92 16.90
C HIS A 24 0.45 -9.06 17.33
N LEU A 25 0.95 -8.19 18.22
CA LEU A 25 2.31 -8.30 18.77
C LEU A 25 2.42 -9.45 19.78
N LEU A 26 1.35 -9.70 20.53
CA LEU A 26 1.27 -10.85 21.43
C LEU A 26 1.31 -12.17 20.63
N GLN A 27 0.58 -12.23 19.51
CA GLN A 27 0.60 -13.41 18.62
C GLN A 27 2.00 -13.64 18.02
N ALA A 28 2.69 -12.60 17.57
CA ALA A 28 4.05 -12.71 17.05
C ALA A 28 5.07 -13.16 18.12
N ALA A 29 4.91 -12.68 19.37
CA ALA A 29 5.79 -13.06 20.46
C ALA A 29 5.56 -14.51 20.93
N VAL A 30 4.31 -14.98 20.95
CA VAL A 30 3.96 -16.38 21.28
C VAL A 30 4.40 -17.35 20.19
N ALA A 31 4.42 -16.93 18.92
CA ALA A 31 4.87 -17.73 17.80
C ALA A 31 6.40 -17.94 17.75
N GLY A 32 7.17 -17.23 18.59
CA GLY A 32 8.63 -17.27 18.55
C GLY A 32 9.23 -16.52 17.36
N ASP A 33 8.42 -15.74 16.63
CA ASP A 33 8.80 -15.02 15.41
C ASP A 33 9.47 -13.65 15.69
N LEU A 34 9.64 -13.29 16.97
CA LEU A 34 10.47 -12.15 17.34
C LEU A 34 11.95 -12.56 17.33
N GLU A 35 12.62 -12.34 16.20
CA GLU A 35 14.08 -12.43 16.14
C GLU A 35 14.74 -11.50 17.16
N ILE A 36 15.71 -12.07 17.88
CA ILE A 36 16.54 -11.46 18.93
C ILE A 36 17.34 -10.30 18.31
N GLY A 37 16.77 -9.11 18.31
CA GLY A 37 17.41 -7.89 17.82
C GLY A 37 16.65 -6.61 18.14
N VAL A 38 15.33 -6.71 18.27
CA VAL A 38 14.49 -5.61 18.77
C VAL A 38 14.13 -5.95 20.22
N SER A 39 14.94 -5.45 21.16
CA SER A 39 14.60 -5.52 22.59
C SER A 39 13.18 -4.98 22.79
N LEU A 40 12.31 -5.68 23.52
CA LEU A 40 11.00 -5.15 23.94
C LEU A 40 11.13 -3.71 24.51
N GLN A 41 12.27 -3.37 25.12
CA GLN A 41 12.53 -2.02 25.61
C GLN A 41 12.55 -0.94 24.50
N SER A 42 12.99 -1.25 23.28
CA SER A 42 12.96 -0.31 22.16
C SER A 42 11.57 -0.19 21.54
N LEU A 43 10.76 -1.25 21.56
CA LEU A 43 9.37 -1.25 21.10
C LEU A 43 8.41 -0.46 22.01
N ILE A 44 8.74 -0.35 23.29
CA ILE A 44 7.90 0.32 24.31
C ILE A 44 8.53 1.63 24.82
N GLY A 45 9.72 2.02 24.32
CA GLY A 45 10.40 3.25 24.74
C GLY A 45 10.82 3.27 26.21
N TRP A 46 11.08 2.11 26.82
CA TRP A 46 11.26 1.98 28.27
C TRP A 46 12.74 1.98 28.64
N LYS A 47 13.21 3.02 29.35
CA LYS A 47 14.53 3.00 30.03
C LYS A 47 14.36 2.36 31.40
N ALA A 48 14.86 1.13 31.57
CA ALA A 48 14.83 0.48 32.87
C ALA A 48 15.73 1.24 33.88
N LYS A 49 15.14 1.79 34.93
CA LYS A 49 15.85 2.12 36.17
C LYS A 49 15.64 0.98 37.17
N ARG A 50 16.65 0.74 38.00
CA ARG A 50 16.56 -0.17 39.15
C ARG A 50 16.56 0.67 40.41
N ASP A 51 15.75 0.29 41.39
CA ASP A 51 15.83 0.87 42.73
C ASP A 51 17.08 0.38 43.47
N ALA A 52 17.26 0.88 44.70
CA ALA A 52 18.39 0.52 45.57
C ALA A 52 18.43 -0.98 45.94
N GLU A 53 17.34 -1.71 45.70
CA GLU A 53 17.16 -3.13 46.00
C GLU A 53 17.28 -4.01 44.73
N GLY A 54 17.55 -3.39 43.57
CA GLY A 54 17.75 -4.07 42.30
C GLY A 54 16.46 -4.44 41.56
N LYS A 55 15.30 -3.98 42.01
CA LYS A 55 14.00 -4.21 41.36
C LYS A 55 13.80 -3.26 40.20
N ALA A 56 13.30 -3.78 39.08
CA ALA A 56 12.99 -2.96 37.91
C ALA A 56 11.77 -2.08 38.20
N ILE A 57 11.99 -0.77 38.21
CA ILE A 57 10.96 0.27 38.27
C ILE A 57 11.10 1.09 36.99
N GLY A 58 10.22 0.87 36.02
CA GLY A 58 10.19 1.72 34.85
C GLY A 58 8.89 2.52 34.83
N GLU A 59 9.06 3.83 34.79
CA GLU A 59 7.95 4.73 34.47
C GLU A 59 7.75 4.71 32.94
N PRO A 60 6.50 4.65 32.45
CA PRO A 60 6.24 4.88 31.04
C PRO A 60 6.78 6.26 30.67
N SER A 61 7.78 6.28 29.78
CA SER A 61 8.33 7.52 29.26
C SER A 61 7.25 8.20 28.43
N GLU A 62 6.61 9.24 28.96
CA GLU A 62 5.85 10.23 28.20
C GLU A 62 6.77 11.07 27.29
N ALA A 63 7.70 10.42 26.59
CA ALA A 63 8.33 11.08 25.46
C ALA A 63 7.21 11.26 24.43
N PRO A 64 6.87 12.49 24.02
CA PRO A 64 5.95 12.66 22.92
C PRO A 64 6.59 11.94 21.74
N ILE A 65 5.98 10.83 21.33
CA ILE A 65 6.18 10.30 19.98
C ILE A 65 5.56 11.38 19.11
N VAL A 66 6.38 12.37 18.75
CA VAL A 66 6.08 13.25 17.64
C VAL A 66 6.21 12.33 16.42
N GLU A 67 5.13 11.61 16.12
CA GLU A 67 4.87 11.16 14.76
C GLU A 67 4.90 12.44 13.93
N GLN A 68 6.05 12.75 13.36
CA GLN A 68 6.13 13.70 12.26
C GLN A 68 5.38 13.05 11.10
N ARG A 69 4.05 13.17 11.13
CA ARG A 69 3.19 13.00 9.97
C ARG A 69 3.64 14.06 8.98
N GLN A 70 4.56 13.70 8.09
CA GLN A 70 4.64 14.39 6.82
C GLN A 70 3.38 14.01 6.05
N ASP A 71 2.28 14.67 6.42
CA ASP A 71 1.12 14.77 5.59
C ASP A 71 1.62 15.41 4.30
N ILE A 72 1.52 14.72 3.18
CA ILE A 72 2.08 15.21 1.90
C ILE A 72 1.29 16.43 1.38
N GLY A 73 0.43 17.03 2.21
CA GLY A 73 -0.31 18.27 1.95
C GLY A 73 -1.15 18.21 0.69
N MET A 74 -1.45 17.00 0.20
CA MET A 74 -2.07 16.82 -1.10
C MET A 74 -3.58 16.84 -0.91
N ASN A 75 -4.19 18.01 -1.15
CA ASN A 75 -5.64 18.09 -1.21
C ASN A 75 -6.10 17.51 -2.56
N VAL A 76 -6.81 16.39 -2.49
CA VAL A 76 -7.38 15.70 -3.65
C VAL A 76 -8.89 15.59 -3.49
N GLU A 77 -9.61 16.19 -4.42
CA GLU A 77 -11.06 16.01 -4.56
C GLU A 77 -11.32 15.30 -5.88
N ILE A 78 -12.04 14.18 -5.83
CA ILE A 78 -12.42 13.41 -7.02
C ILE A 78 -13.89 13.66 -7.28
N GLY A 79 -14.22 14.11 -8.50
CA GLY A 79 -15.58 14.28 -8.95
C GLY A 79 -16.26 12.96 -9.29
N PHE A 80 -17.43 13.03 -9.93
CA PHE A 80 -18.18 11.83 -10.29
C PHE A 80 -17.54 11.08 -11.47
N TRP A 81 -17.48 9.76 -11.35
CA TRP A 81 -17.05 8.89 -12.43
C TRP A 81 -18.10 8.79 -13.52
N THR A 82 -17.68 9.02 -14.76
CA THR A 82 -18.51 8.82 -15.96
C THR A 82 -17.82 7.83 -16.91
N PRO A 83 -18.56 7.03 -17.68
CA PRO A 83 -17.99 6.28 -18.78
C PRO A 83 -17.26 7.22 -19.74
N ALA A 84 -16.10 6.79 -20.24
CA ALA A 84 -15.36 7.49 -21.27
C ALA A 84 -15.46 6.74 -22.60
N GLU A 85 -15.13 7.42 -23.69
CA GLU A 85 -14.99 6.77 -24.98
C GLU A 85 -13.79 5.80 -24.97
N ARG A 86 -13.86 4.79 -25.83
CA ARG A 86 -12.72 3.90 -26.09
C ARG A 86 -11.54 4.73 -26.58
N PHE A 87 -10.34 4.37 -26.15
CA PHE A 87 -9.12 5.05 -26.58
C PHE A 87 -7.97 4.07 -26.67
N SER A 88 -6.91 4.52 -27.34
CA SER A 88 -5.63 3.81 -27.37
C SER A 88 -4.53 4.63 -26.70
N HIS A 89 -3.52 3.92 -26.22
CA HIS A 89 -2.29 4.51 -25.70
C HIS A 89 -1.09 3.90 -26.42
N LYS A 90 -0.21 4.76 -26.95
CA LYS A 90 1.07 4.33 -27.49
C LYS A 90 2.14 4.41 -26.41
N TRP A 91 2.65 3.26 -26.01
CA TRP A 91 3.73 3.13 -25.04
C TRP A 91 5.06 3.62 -25.63
N PRO A 92 6.07 3.91 -24.78
CA PRO A 92 7.38 4.37 -25.23
C PRO A 92 8.11 3.40 -26.17
N ASP A 93 7.84 2.11 -26.07
CA ASP A 93 8.37 1.06 -26.96
C ASP A 93 7.66 1.01 -28.33
N GLY A 94 6.62 1.81 -28.52
CA GLY A 94 5.81 1.87 -29.72
C GLY A 94 4.58 0.95 -29.72
N THR A 95 4.43 0.08 -28.72
CA THR A 95 3.26 -0.77 -28.54
C THR A 95 2.01 0.09 -28.37
N ILE A 96 0.94 -0.27 -29.09
CA ILE A 96 -0.36 0.38 -28.95
C ILE A 96 -1.26 -0.56 -28.15
N GLU A 97 -1.82 -0.04 -27.06
CA GLU A 97 -2.77 -0.77 -26.22
C GLU A 97 -4.14 -0.10 -26.31
N GLU A 98 -5.17 -0.92 -26.50
CA GLU A 98 -6.56 -0.50 -26.67
C GLU A 98 -7.34 -0.68 -25.36
N TYR A 99 -8.17 0.31 -25.03
CA TYR A 99 -8.99 0.33 -23.82
C TYR A 99 -10.46 0.39 -24.20
N GLY A 100 -11.09 -0.79 -24.31
CA GLY A 100 -12.50 -0.93 -24.69
C GLY A 100 -13.48 -0.51 -23.59
N LYS A 101 -13.05 -0.54 -22.32
CA LYS A 101 -13.81 -0.06 -21.16
C LYS A 101 -13.01 1.01 -20.45
N SER A 102 -13.56 2.22 -20.35
CA SER A 102 -12.87 3.36 -19.75
C SER A 102 -13.81 4.22 -18.93
N PHE A 103 -13.24 4.88 -17.92
CA PHE A 103 -13.93 5.83 -17.06
C PHE A 103 -13.12 7.11 -16.96
N LYS A 104 -13.79 8.23 -16.71
CA LYS A 104 -13.14 9.51 -16.43
C LYS A 104 -13.81 10.23 -15.27
N ALA A 105 -13.02 11.03 -14.57
CA ALA A 105 -13.48 11.98 -13.57
C ALA A 105 -12.58 13.22 -13.61
N ASP A 106 -13.19 14.38 -13.36
CA ASP A 106 -12.43 15.59 -13.07
C ASP A 106 -12.00 15.55 -11.61
N VAL A 107 -10.75 15.91 -11.36
CA VAL A 107 -10.13 15.90 -10.05
C VAL A 107 -9.47 17.25 -9.78
N GLN A 108 -9.56 17.72 -8.54
CA GLN A 108 -8.75 18.84 -8.06
C GLN A 108 -7.52 18.27 -7.36
N VAL A 109 -6.34 18.67 -7.82
CA VAL A 109 -5.07 18.33 -7.16
C VAL A 109 -4.38 19.65 -6.83
N ASN A 110 -4.24 19.97 -5.54
CA ASN A 110 -3.62 21.22 -5.08
C ASN A 110 -4.24 22.46 -5.75
N GLY A 111 -5.57 22.49 -5.87
CA GLY A 111 -6.34 23.59 -6.47
C GLY A 111 -6.28 23.67 -8.00
N LYS A 112 -5.67 22.70 -8.67
CA LYS A 112 -5.62 22.62 -10.13
C LYS A 112 -6.55 21.52 -10.63
N SER A 113 -7.46 21.90 -11.54
CA SER A 113 -8.32 20.95 -12.23
C SER A 113 -7.52 20.07 -13.19
N ARG A 114 -7.77 18.78 -13.14
CA ARG A 114 -7.21 17.74 -14.02
C ARG A 114 -8.31 16.74 -14.37
N THR A 115 -8.18 16.07 -15.50
CA THR A 115 -9.04 14.91 -15.80
C THR A 115 -8.20 13.64 -15.71
N ILE A 116 -8.69 12.69 -14.92
CA ILE A 116 -8.14 11.34 -14.81
C ILE A 116 -8.96 10.41 -15.68
N TYR A 117 -8.28 9.52 -16.39
CA TYR A 117 -8.88 8.42 -17.14
C TYR A 117 -8.41 7.10 -16.54
N ILE A 118 -9.30 6.12 -16.44
CA ILE A 118 -8.95 4.75 -16.09
C ILE A 118 -9.38 3.86 -17.25
N GLY A 119 -8.40 3.28 -17.94
CA GLY A 119 -8.62 2.32 -19.01
C GLY A 119 -8.48 0.89 -18.49
N ILE A 120 -9.45 0.04 -18.78
CA ILE A 120 -9.43 -1.39 -18.43
C ILE A 120 -9.19 -2.21 -19.70
N THR A 121 -8.27 -3.16 -19.61
CA THR A 121 -7.85 -4.04 -20.72
C THR A 121 -7.32 -5.37 -20.18
N GLN A 122 -6.83 -6.24 -21.05
CA GLN A 122 -6.18 -7.50 -20.69
C GLN A 122 -4.94 -7.73 -21.56
N ARG A 123 -3.90 -8.33 -20.98
CA ARG A 123 -2.68 -8.73 -21.70
C ARG A 123 -1.93 -9.83 -20.98
N ALA A 124 -1.05 -10.52 -21.71
CA ALA A 124 -0.20 -11.56 -21.16
C ALA A 124 0.72 -11.01 -20.07
N SER A 125 0.67 -11.59 -18.87
CA SER A 125 1.53 -11.21 -17.75
C SER A 125 1.52 -12.21 -16.60
N ALA A 126 2.70 -12.44 -16.00
CA ALA A 126 2.90 -13.31 -14.84
C ALA A 126 2.26 -14.69 -15.02
N GLY A 127 2.52 -15.33 -16.16
CA GLY A 127 2.06 -16.68 -16.48
C GLY A 127 0.60 -16.82 -16.90
N LEU A 128 -0.15 -15.72 -17.03
CA LEU A 128 -1.49 -15.71 -17.61
C LEU A 128 -1.47 -14.98 -18.95
N ASP A 129 -2.15 -15.54 -19.96
CA ASP A 129 -2.19 -14.96 -21.32
C ASP A 129 -3.10 -13.72 -21.42
N ASP A 130 -4.12 -13.63 -20.57
CA ASP A 130 -5.15 -12.58 -20.61
C ASP A 130 -5.37 -11.93 -19.24
N ARG A 131 -4.29 -11.58 -18.54
CA ARG A 131 -4.44 -10.98 -17.21
C ARG A 131 -5.10 -9.61 -17.30
N ALA A 132 -6.13 -9.38 -16.48
CA ALA A 132 -6.80 -8.11 -16.40
C ALA A 132 -5.85 -6.99 -15.94
N ARG A 133 -6.05 -5.80 -16.51
CA ARG A 133 -5.25 -4.61 -16.27
C ARG A 133 -6.16 -3.39 -16.18
N ALA A 134 -5.81 -2.48 -15.27
CA ALA A 134 -6.42 -1.16 -15.20
C ALA A 134 -5.30 -0.11 -15.11
N ILE A 135 -5.25 0.81 -16.07
CA ILE A 135 -4.20 1.82 -16.15
C ILE A 135 -4.85 3.18 -15.87
N VAL A 136 -4.23 3.92 -14.95
CA VAL A 136 -4.63 5.28 -14.62
C VAL A 136 -3.81 6.23 -15.47
N PHE A 137 -4.49 7.13 -16.17
CA PHE A 137 -3.91 8.17 -17.00
C PHE A 137 -4.29 9.55 -16.49
N TYR A 138 -3.42 10.53 -16.74
CA TYR A 138 -3.81 11.94 -16.69
C TYR A 138 -3.69 12.58 -18.07
N ASN A 139 -4.47 13.65 -18.25
CA ASN A 139 -4.76 14.31 -19.52
C ASN A 139 -5.68 13.50 -20.44
N ALA A 140 -6.36 14.22 -21.34
CA ALA A 140 -7.25 13.64 -22.32
C ALA A 140 -6.48 12.93 -23.46
N PRO A 141 -7.07 11.89 -24.06
CA PRO A 141 -6.60 11.33 -25.32
C PRO A 141 -6.44 12.41 -26.41
N PRO A 142 -5.41 12.34 -27.27
CA PRO A 142 -4.35 11.33 -27.34
C PRO A 142 -3.11 11.65 -26.49
N LYS A 143 -3.09 12.77 -25.74
CA LYS A 143 -1.90 13.26 -24.99
C LYS A 143 -1.82 12.71 -23.56
N GLN A 144 -2.40 11.54 -23.35
CA GLN A 144 -2.50 10.88 -22.06
C GLN A 144 -1.11 10.46 -21.58
N ARG A 145 -0.92 10.44 -20.26
CA ARG A 145 0.27 9.85 -19.65
C ARG A 145 -0.12 8.85 -18.59
N ALA A 146 0.42 7.64 -18.69
CA ALA A 146 0.19 6.58 -17.73
C ALA A 146 0.85 6.90 -16.38
N LEU A 147 0.04 7.03 -15.34
CA LEU A 147 0.48 7.24 -13.96
C LEU A 147 0.87 5.93 -13.31
N VAL A 148 -0.07 4.98 -13.29
CA VAL A 148 0.10 3.71 -12.60
C VAL A 148 -0.73 2.62 -13.26
N GLU A 149 -0.26 1.38 -13.13
CA GLU A 149 -0.93 0.18 -13.59
C GLU A 149 -1.34 -0.67 -12.39
N PHE A 150 -2.56 -1.19 -12.46
CA PHE A 150 -3.11 -2.19 -11.58
C PHE A 150 -3.23 -3.52 -12.30
N SER A 151 -2.85 -4.59 -11.62
CA SER A 151 -2.95 -5.97 -12.09
C SER A 151 -4.14 -6.66 -11.46
N GLY A 152 -4.96 -7.36 -12.25
CA GLY A 152 -5.99 -8.26 -11.74
C GLY A 152 -5.43 -9.61 -11.32
N ASN A 153 -6.10 -10.28 -10.39
CA ASN A 153 -5.74 -11.64 -9.96
C ASN A 153 -6.06 -12.72 -11.01
N GLY A 154 -6.88 -12.41 -12.02
CA GLY A 154 -7.19 -13.29 -13.15
C GLY A 154 -7.37 -12.51 -14.46
N ASP A 155 -8.29 -12.98 -15.30
CA ASP A 155 -8.76 -12.29 -16.52
C ASP A 155 -9.91 -11.31 -16.22
N LEU A 156 -10.51 -10.67 -17.24
CA LEU A 156 -11.59 -9.69 -17.05
C LEU A 156 -12.89 -10.27 -16.47
N THR A 157 -13.08 -11.59 -16.54
CA THR A 157 -14.26 -12.31 -16.05
C THR A 157 -14.03 -12.93 -14.67
N THR A 158 -12.79 -13.32 -14.35
CA THR A 158 -12.44 -13.99 -13.10
C THR A 158 -11.79 -13.06 -12.06
N THR A 159 -11.35 -11.88 -12.48
CA THR A 159 -10.76 -10.89 -11.57
C THR A 159 -11.78 -10.40 -10.57
N THR A 160 -11.45 -10.48 -9.29
CA THR A 160 -12.24 -9.90 -8.18
C THR A 160 -11.50 -8.77 -7.49
N LYS A 161 -10.17 -8.73 -7.62
CA LYS A 161 -9.33 -7.70 -7.01
C LYS A 161 -8.25 -7.22 -7.97
N TYR A 162 -7.92 -5.96 -7.85
CA TYR A 162 -6.77 -5.34 -8.48
C TYR A 162 -5.73 -4.96 -7.44
N ALA A 163 -4.45 -5.12 -7.77
CA ALA A 163 -3.34 -4.70 -6.94
C ALA A 163 -2.32 -3.89 -7.74
N SER A 164 -1.68 -2.92 -7.09
CA SER A 164 -0.57 -2.15 -7.68
C SER A 164 0.52 -1.88 -6.64
N PRO A 165 1.79 -2.21 -6.90
CA PRO A 165 2.88 -1.97 -5.96
C PRO A 165 3.02 -0.49 -5.59
N ILE A 166 3.21 -0.24 -4.30
CA ILE A 166 3.57 1.07 -3.78
C ILE A 166 5.05 1.30 -4.07
N LYS A 167 5.40 2.52 -4.47
CA LYS A 167 6.78 2.94 -4.67
C LYS A 167 7.18 4.03 -3.69
N GLU A 168 8.46 4.00 -3.30
CA GLU A 168 9.08 5.03 -2.49
C GLU A 168 9.01 6.42 -3.15
N GLN A 169 9.22 7.47 -2.37
CA GLN A 169 9.31 8.84 -2.87
C GLN A 169 10.54 8.93 -3.81
N GLY A 170 10.29 9.12 -5.11
CA GLY A 170 11.28 8.96 -6.19
C GLY A 170 10.85 7.95 -7.26
N GLY A 171 9.91 7.05 -6.96
CA GLY A 171 9.19 6.26 -7.98
C GLY A 171 9.99 5.14 -8.66
N HIS A 172 11.23 4.89 -8.25
CA HIS A 172 12.08 3.83 -8.78
C HIS A 172 11.92 2.52 -7.99
N THR A 173 11.98 2.59 -6.66
CA THR A 173 11.99 1.43 -5.77
C THR A 173 10.59 1.11 -5.23
N HIS A 174 10.26 -0.17 -5.11
CA HIS A 174 9.03 -0.62 -4.44
C HIS A 174 9.20 -0.59 -2.94
N VAL A 175 8.12 -0.29 -2.21
CA VAL A 175 8.09 -0.43 -0.75
C VAL A 175 8.15 -1.93 -0.42
N ARG A 176 9.22 -2.34 0.27
CA ARG A 176 9.49 -3.72 0.68
C ARG A 176 8.65 -4.09 1.90
N LEU A 177 8.54 -5.39 2.15
CA LEU A 177 7.95 -5.89 3.39
C LEU A 177 8.73 -5.38 4.61
N GLY A 178 8.01 -5.01 5.67
CA GLY A 178 8.59 -4.44 6.89
C GLY A 178 8.93 -2.95 6.81
N GLN A 179 8.95 -2.33 5.62
CA GLN A 179 9.06 -0.87 5.50
C GLN A 179 7.72 -0.21 5.84
N SER A 180 7.79 1.01 6.40
CA SER A 180 6.60 1.82 6.66
C SER A 180 5.93 2.24 5.35
N VAL A 181 4.61 2.09 5.29
CA VAL A 181 3.81 2.59 4.16
C VAL A 181 3.83 4.12 4.18
N PRO A 182 4.11 4.80 3.05
CA PRO A 182 4.12 6.26 3.02
C PRO A 182 2.78 6.86 3.42
N ALA A 183 2.80 7.96 4.18
CA ALA A 183 1.60 8.56 4.78
C ALA A 183 0.50 8.96 3.77
N ALA A 184 0.86 9.28 2.51
CA ALA A 184 -0.13 9.53 1.46
C ALA A 184 -1.05 8.34 1.16
N TYR A 185 -0.69 7.13 1.60
CA TYR A 185 -1.51 5.94 1.43
C TYR A 185 -2.42 5.64 2.63
N ASN A 186 -2.44 6.51 3.63
CA ASN A 186 -3.33 6.35 4.79
C ASN A 186 -4.80 6.24 4.34
N GLY A 187 -5.51 5.27 4.90
CA GLY A 187 -6.91 5.00 4.56
C GLY A 187 -7.14 4.20 3.28
N MET A 188 -6.09 3.87 2.51
CA MET A 188 -6.19 2.88 1.43
C MET A 188 -5.85 1.49 1.93
N ALA A 189 -6.58 0.48 1.45
CA ALA A 189 -6.27 -0.91 1.75
C ALA A 189 -4.94 -1.31 1.10
N THR A 190 -4.07 -1.95 1.88
CA THR A 190 -2.77 -2.45 1.42
C THR A 190 -2.62 -3.94 1.72
N CYS A 191 -1.79 -4.62 0.93
CA CYS A 191 -1.47 -6.04 1.08
C CYS A 191 -0.07 -6.34 0.57
N ILE A 192 0.36 -7.61 0.64
CA ILE A 192 1.51 -8.08 -0.12
C ILE A 192 1.05 -8.33 -1.57
N PHE A 193 1.78 -7.79 -2.54
CA PHE A 193 1.37 -7.86 -3.96
C PHE A 193 1.21 -9.31 -4.45
N SER A 194 2.12 -10.22 -4.07
CA SER A 194 2.10 -11.63 -4.45
C SER A 194 0.97 -12.44 -3.80
N GLU A 195 0.29 -11.93 -2.77
CA GLU A 195 -0.93 -12.56 -2.22
C GLU A 195 -2.14 -12.39 -3.14
N ILE A 196 -2.16 -11.32 -3.94
CA ILE A 196 -3.24 -11.04 -4.89
C ILE A 196 -2.84 -11.51 -6.30
N ILE A 197 -1.59 -11.25 -6.69
CA ILE A 197 -1.10 -11.52 -8.04
C ILE A 197 -0.22 -12.75 -8.00
N VAL A 198 -0.84 -13.90 -8.23
CA VAL A 198 -0.14 -15.19 -8.28
C VAL A 198 0.45 -15.39 -9.67
N GLY A 199 1.77 -15.57 -9.75
CA GLY A 199 2.47 -15.89 -10.99
C GLY A 199 3.99 -15.76 -10.86
N PRO A 200 4.76 -16.26 -11.85
CA PRO A 200 6.20 -16.06 -11.88
C PRO A 200 6.55 -14.56 -11.77
N TYR A 201 7.56 -14.25 -10.97
CA TYR A 201 8.06 -12.88 -10.76
C TYR A 201 7.08 -11.89 -10.12
N ALA A 202 6.01 -12.37 -9.49
CA ALA A 202 5.17 -11.52 -8.65
C ALA A 202 6.03 -10.85 -7.57
N ALA A 203 6.00 -9.51 -7.54
CA ALA A 203 6.84 -8.74 -6.64
C ALA A 203 6.50 -9.03 -5.18
N ASN A 204 7.52 -9.21 -4.34
CA ASN A 204 7.36 -9.30 -2.89
C ASN A 204 7.44 -7.89 -2.27
N SER A 205 6.40 -7.09 -2.52
CA SER A 205 6.32 -5.68 -2.12
C SER A 205 4.93 -5.33 -1.62
N VAL A 206 4.84 -4.25 -0.84
CA VAL A 206 3.54 -3.70 -0.42
C VAL A 206 2.81 -3.11 -1.63
N ALA A 207 1.52 -3.37 -1.74
CA ALA A 207 0.66 -2.88 -2.81
C ALA A 207 -0.62 -2.27 -2.28
N VAL A 208 -1.17 -1.31 -3.03
CA VAL A 208 -2.57 -0.89 -2.88
C VAL A 208 -3.46 -1.97 -3.50
N VAL A 209 -4.52 -2.35 -2.81
CA VAL A 209 -5.52 -3.32 -3.28
C VAL A 209 -6.90 -2.67 -3.36
N THR A 210 -7.67 -3.08 -4.35
CA THR A 210 -9.07 -2.71 -4.50
C THR A 210 -9.91 -3.88 -4.96
N ASP A 211 -11.17 -3.89 -4.54
CA ASP A 211 -12.19 -4.87 -4.91
C ASP A 211 -13.06 -4.34 -6.04
N ILE A 212 -13.49 -5.21 -6.96
CA ILE A 212 -14.38 -4.80 -8.08
C ILE A 212 -15.84 -4.65 -7.66
N ALA A 213 -16.24 -5.18 -6.50
CA ALA A 213 -17.62 -5.21 -6.03
C ALA A 213 -18.24 -3.81 -5.90
N ASN A 214 -17.41 -2.80 -5.58
CA ASN A 214 -17.79 -1.40 -5.60
C ASN A 214 -16.95 -0.64 -6.63
N ARG A 215 -17.55 -0.42 -7.82
CA ARG A 215 -16.89 0.27 -8.94
C ARG A 215 -16.36 1.65 -8.56
N ASP A 216 -17.15 2.48 -7.90
CA ASP A 216 -16.76 3.88 -7.67
C ASP A 216 -15.66 3.95 -6.61
N ALA A 217 -15.76 3.16 -5.54
CA ALA A 217 -14.67 3.03 -4.57
C ALA A 217 -13.37 2.50 -5.21
N MET A 218 -13.50 1.55 -6.14
CA MET A 218 -12.36 1.03 -6.90
C MET A 218 -11.68 2.10 -7.74
N LEU A 219 -12.47 2.86 -8.50
CA LEU A 219 -11.94 3.93 -9.35
C LEU A 219 -11.30 5.05 -8.51
N ASP A 220 -11.88 5.39 -7.35
CA ASP A 220 -11.30 6.36 -6.40
C ASP A 220 -9.93 5.93 -5.88
N ILE A 221 -9.80 4.67 -5.44
CA ILE A 221 -8.52 4.14 -4.95
C ILE A 221 -7.48 4.14 -6.07
N MET A 222 -7.86 3.70 -7.28
CA MET A 222 -6.97 3.71 -8.44
C MET A 222 -6.51 5.13 -8.77
N ALA A 223 -7.42 6.09 -8.83
CA ALA A 223 -7.12 7.50 -9.09
C ALA A 223 -6.21 8.10 -8.02
N LYS A 224 -6.50 7.88 -6.73
CA LYS A 224 -5.65 8.36 -5.61
C LYS A 224 -4.23 7.82 -5.74
N HIS A 225 -4.06 6.51 -5.97
CA HIS A 225 -2.74 5.90 -6.21
C HIS A 225 -2.04 6.55 -7.41
N GLY A 226 -2.75 6.71 -8.53
CA GLY A 226 -2.22 7.37 -9.71
C GLY A 226 -1.75 8.80 -9.43
N ILE A 227 -2.55 9.60 -8.73
CA ILE A 227 -2.26 10.99 -8.40
C ILE A 227 -1.01 11.09 -7.52
N ILE A 228 -0.91 10.27 -6.47
CA ILE A 228 0.31 10.19 -5.62
C ILE A 228 1.55 9.93 -6.48
N ARG A 229 1.44 8.99 -7.43
CA ARG A 229 2.53 8.65 -8.35
C ARG A 229 2.84 9.76 -9.34
N GLY A 230 1.85 10.51 -9.79
CA GLY A 230 2.02 11.71 -10.62
C GLY A 230 2.76 12.82 -9.89
N VAL A 231 2.39 13.10 -8.64
CA VAL A 231 3.05 14.10 -7.78
C VAL A 231 4.50 13.69 -7.50
N HIS A 232 4.75 12.42 -7.16
CA HIS A 232 6.13 11.92 -6.94
C HIS A 232 7.03 12.05 -8.19
N ARG A 233 6.45 12.08 -9.39
CA ARG A 233 7.18 12.28 -10.66
C ARG A 233 7.29 13.76 -11.06
N GLY A 234 6.71 14.68 -10.30
CA GLY A 234 6.61 16.11 -10.64
C GLY A 234 5.70 16.38 -11.84
N TRP A 235 4.75 15.50 -12.11
CA TRP A 235 3.82 15.61 -13.24
C TRP A 235 2.51 16.30 -12.89
N LEU A 236 2.12 16.26 -11.61
CA LEU A 236 0.91 16.85 -11.05
C LEU A 236 1.28 17.85 -9.96
#